data_AF-A0A938NAH3-F1
#
_entry.id   AF-A0A938NAH3-F1
#
_cell.length_a   1.000
_cell.length_b   1.000
_cell.length_c   1.000
_cell.angle_alpha   90.00
_cell.angle_beta   90.00
_cell.angle_gamma   90.00
#
_symmetry.space_group_name_H-M   'P 1'
#
loop_
_entity.id
_entity.type
_entity.pdbx_description
1 polymer ?
#
loop_
_entity_poly.entity_id
_entity_poly.type
_entity_poly.pdbx_seq_one_letter_code
_entity_poly.pdbx_strand_id
1 'polypeptide(L)'
;MVITRSDRSNPSGAFMRGIIRAVRGSRNWAGYDLVVRAAPSIMLAFAALLAPALPPMPASAQSTADTARSATERAVNEALTQRRSADALTRAKAWLDRAPGDAGMLALAARAAAQSGDQRVAAGFLKRAIEEGFADFAAIESGPDFAGLRRHESWAVVQDAMRAARARNEHGALTGTEATKAVDAWRMRFPSGYRAFPDGATNTMLVTTQDPTSRAELLSMLAAVTQDQVDRLFGKGLTQPVAVIVASGADGEGDGLTPTRAGRYEHGMRRLLTRDTGATLRHEFTHALHFAHMERINQLHPIWLREGLATVFETYRTREDGSFEFLPNERADASMQLLESGAAPALRRLLTMPEDDFQRDGESTYPLVRSLMEYIASRGALERLYAESVAGFRDDPACTRALERALGGSLEEIERAWATWARERGAQGLSTDPTQPSIGVTTEDHPDGARIVRFVTKSTARDAGLRPGDVLVGVDGEPVRSVRELGVALTRAPRKENLTIRFRRGDSYSTVEVRRRP
;
A
#
# COMPACT_ATOMS: atom_id res chain seq x y z
N MET A 1 -41.32 -2.65 53.01
CA MET A 1 -42.33 -3.27 52.15
C MET A 1 -41.69 -4.44 51.43
N VAL A 2 -42.07 -5.65 51.88
CA VAL A 2 -41.98 -6.99 51.28
C VAL A 2 -40.84 -7.32 50.31
N ILE A 3 -40.02 -8.29 50.75
CA ILE A 3 -39.18 -9.19 49.96
C ILE A 3 -40.06 -10.29 49.33
N THR A 4 -39.90 -10.56 48.04
CA THR A 4 -40.16 -11.87 47.39
C THR A 4 -39.12 -12.04 46.27
N ARG A 5 -38.10 -12.90 46.43
CA ARG A 5 -37.99 -14.30 45.90
C ARG A 5 -38.42 -14.40 44.43
N SER A 6 -37.71 -15.02 43.50
CA SER A 6 -36.42 -15.72 43.47
C SER A 6 -36.21 -16.12 42.01
N ASP A 7 -35.02 -15.97 41.44
CA ASP A 7 -34.60 -16.88 40.40
C ASP A 7 -33.18 -17.39 40.68
N ARG A 8 -33.10 -18.71 40.82
CA ARG A 8 -31.92 -19.49 41.17
C ARG A 8 -31.48 -20.19 39.90
N SER A 9 -30.52 -19.63 39.17
CA SER A 9 -29.65 -20.38 38.25
C SER A 9 -28.58 -19.46 37.65
N ASN A 10 -27.61 -18.99 38.45
CA ASN A 10 -26.39 -18.41 37.88
C ASN A 10 -25.14 -19.19 38.36
N PRO A 11 -24.56 -20.08 37.52
CA PRO A 11 -23.39 -20.89 37.86
C PRO A 11 -22.11 -20.05 38.11
N SER A 12 -22.13 -18.76 37.77
CA SER A 12 -20.98 -17.84 37.90
C SER A 12 -20.65 -17.45 39.34
N GLY A 13 -21.64 -17.45 40.25
CA GLY A 13 -21.47 -17.01 41.64
C GLY A 13 -20.88 -18.05 42.59
N ALA A 14 -20.95 -19.34 42.25
CA ALA A 14 -20.36 -20.42 43.04
C ALA A 14 -18.85 -20.54 42.81
N PHE A 15 -18.40 -20.27 41.58
CA PHE A 15 -16.99 -20.35 41.18
C PHE A 15 -16.12 -19.24 41.81
N MET A 16 -16.61 -17.99 41.80
CA MET A 16 -15.94 -16.84 42.44
C MET A 16 -15.77 -17.01 43.96
N ARG A 17 -16.71 -17.68 44.64
CA ARG A 17 -16.60 -17.99 46.07
C ARG A 17 -15.61 -19.12 46.39
N GLY A 18 -15.33 -20.00 45.43
CA GLY A 18 -14.30 -21.04 45.55
C GLY A 18 -12.87 -20.47 45.46
N ILE A 19 -12.64 -19.54 44.54
CA ILE A 19 -11.32 -18.92 44.31
C ILE A 19 -10.90 -18.05 45.50
N ILE A 20 -11.82 -17.26 46.05
CA ILE A 20 -11.53 -16.39 47.20
C ILE A 20 -11.21 -17.19 48.47
N ARG A 21 -11.72 -18.44 48.59
CA ARG A 21 -11.44 -19.34 49.72
C ARG A 21 -10.08 -20.05 49.60
N ALA A 22 -9.60 -20.29 48.38
CA ALA A 22 -8.29 -20.89 48.12
C ALA A 22 -7.11 -19.91 48.39
N VAL A 23 -7.33 -18.60 48.20
CA VAL A 23 -6.27 -17.58 48.33
C VAL A 23 -5.99 -17.18 49.79
N ARG A 24 -6.86 -17.48 50.75
CA ARG A 24 -6.67 -17.12 52.18
C ARG A 24 -5.95 -18.18 53.03
N GLY A 25 -5.51 -19.30 52.46
CA GLY A 25 -5.07 -20.48 53.23
C GLY A 25 -3.60 -20.91 53.15
N SER A 26 -2.79 -20.42 52.20
CA SER A 26 -1.46 -21.00 51.95
C SER A 26 -0.30 -20.08 52.33
N ARG A 27 0.32 -20.33 53.50
CA ARG A 27 1.68 -19.90 53.81
C ARG A 27 2.64 -20.95 53.23
N ASN A 28 3.21 -20.71 52.04
CA ASN A 28 4.54 -21.18 51.62
C ASN A 28 4.89 -20.69 50.19
N TRP A 29 6.10 -20.18 50.03
CA TRP A 29 6.64 -19.51 48.83
C TRP A 29 7.39 -20.51 47.91
N ALA A 30 6.65 -21.30 47.14
CA ALA A 30 7.23 -22.08 46.01
C ALA A 30 6.24 -22.36 44.86
N GLY A 31 4.99 -21.86 44.91
CA GLY A 31 3.93 -22.14 43.94
C GLY A 31 3.52 -20.97 43.03
N TYR A 32 4.17 -19.80 43.12
CA TYR A 32 3.77 -18.61 42.37
C TYR A 32 4.18 -18.66 40.87
N ASP A 33 5.17 -19.46 40.50
CA ASP A 33 5.70 -19.51 39.13
C ASP A 33 4.90 -20.38 38.15
N LEU A 34 4.01 -21.26 38.63
CA LEU A 34 3.24 -22.16 37.76
C LEU A 34 1.87 -21.58 37.33
N VAL A 35 1.30 -20.64 38.10
CA VAL A 35 -0.04 -20.09 37.84
C VAL A 35 -0.01 -18.87 36.90
N VAL A 36 1.12 -18.14 36.82
CA VAL A 36 1.25 -16.95 35.96
C VAL A 36 1.57 -17.30 34.50
N ARG A 37 2.02 -18.54 34.19
CA ARG A 37 2.43 -18.94 32.82
C ARG A 37 1.37 -19.68 31.99
N ALA A 38 0.17 -19.96 32.50
CA ALA A 38 -0.85 -20.75 31.78
C ALA A 38 -2.18 -20.01 31.45
N ALA A 39 -2.27 -18.71 31.69
CA ALA A 39 -3.53 -17.96 31.59
C ALA A 39 -3.97 -17.41 30.21
N PRO A 40 -3.14 -17.25 29.15
CA PRO A 40 -3.65 -16.74 27.87
C PRO A 40 -4.33 -17.80 26.98
N SER A 41 -3.99 -19.08 27.15
CA SER A 41 -4.35 -20.13 26.16
C SER A 41 -5.71 -20.79 26.41
N ILE A 42 -6.32 -20.60 27.58
CA ILE A 42 -7.60 -21.26 27.93
C ILE A 42 -8.81 -20.35 27.62
N MET A 43 -8.64 -19.02 27.53
CA MET A 43 -9.76 -18.11 27.21
C MET A 43 -10.08 -17.97 25.72
N LEU A 44 -9.15 -18.25 24.81
CA LEU A 44 -9.40 -18.20 23.36
C LEU A 44 -10.06 -19.47 22.81
N ALA A 45 -9.90 -20.62 23.47
CA ALA A 45 -10.47 -21.89 23.02
C ALA A 45 -11.98 -22.02 23.27
N PHE A 46 -12.58 -21.21 24.16
CA PHE A 46 -14.00 -21.32 24.52
C PHE A 46 -14.95 -20.38 23.75
N ALA A 47 -14.43 -19.40 23.01
CA ALA A 47 -15.26 -18.51 22.19
C ALA A 47 -15.64 -19.10 20.81
N ALA A 48 -14.97 -20.18 20.38
CA ALA A 48 -15.17 -20.78 19.05
C ALA A 48 -16.22 -21.92 19.01
N LEU A 49 -16.84 -22.29 20.13
CA LEU A 49 -17.69 -23.50 20.23
C LEU A 49 -19.21 -23.24 20.32
N LEU A 50 -19.68 -22.00 20.13
CA LEU A 50 -21.12 -21.66 20.24
C LEU A 50 -21.68 -20.75 19.12
N ALA A 51 -20.97 -20.53 18.02
CA ALA A 51 -21.54 -19.79 16.88
C ALA A 51 -22.30 -20.74 15.92
N PRO A 52 -23.61 -20.56 15.67
CA PRO A 52 -24.31 -21.33 14.65
C PRO A 52 -23.78 -20.94 13.27
N ALA A 53 -23.53 -21.94 12.42
CA ALA A 53 -23.10 -21.76 11.04
C ALA A 53 -24.14 -20.96 10.25
N LEU A 54 -23.76 -19.75 9.80
CA LEU A 54 -24.55 -18.96 8.86
C LEU A 54 -24.39 -19.56 7.45
N PRO A 55 -25.47 -19.60 6.63
CA PRO A 55 -25.38 -20.03 5.25
C PRO A 55 -24.53 -19.05 4.42
N PRO A 56 -23.93 -19.49 3.30
CA PRO A 56 -23.14 -18.62 2.44
C PRO A 56 -24.00 -17.47 1.90
N MET A 57 -23.49 -16.24 2.03
CA MET A 57 -24.11 -15.04 1.50
C MET A 57 -24.16 -15.10 -0.05
N PRO A 58 -25.26 -14.65 -0.69
CA PRO A 58 -25.30 -14.53 -2.13
C PRO A 58 -24.27 -13.48 -2.60
N ALA A 59 -23.62 -13.76 -3.73
CA ALA A 59 -22.71 -12.82 -4.39
C ALA A 59 -23.42 -11.46 -4.59
N SER A 60 -22.74 -10.35 -4.26
CA SER A 60 -23.31 -9.01 -4.38
C SER A 60 -23.67 -8.69 -5.83
N ALA A 61 -24.73 -7.90 -6.05
CA ALA A 61 -25.15 -7.47 -7.40
C ALA A 61 -24.04 -6.74 -8.19
N GLN A 62 -23.04 -6.22 -7.49
CA GLN A 62 -21.85 -5.59 -8.08
C GLN A 62 -20.90 -6.65 -8.68
N SER A 63 -20.65 -7.76 -7.97
CA SER A 63 -19.79 -8.84 -8.44
C SER A 63 -20.34 -9.54 -9.70
N THR A 64 -21.67 -9.67 -9.81
CA THR A 64 -22.33 -10.26 -10.98
C THR A 64 -22.30 -9.32 -12.18
N ALA A 65 -22.42 -8.01 -11.96
CA ALA A 65 -22.29 -6.98 -12.99
C ALA A 65 -20.86 -6.92 -13.56
N ASP A 66 -19.83 -6.98 -12.71
CA ASP A 66 -18.41 -6.94 -13.14
C ASP A 66 -18.03 -8.17 -13.99
N THR A 67 -18.58 -9.33 -13.65
CA THR A 67 -18.38 -10.57 -14.41
C THR A 67 -19.05 -10.50 -15.78
N ALA A 68 -20.26 -9.91 -15.86
CA ALA A 68 -21.01 -9.74 -17.09
C ALA A 68 -20.38 -8.69 -18.04
N ARG A 69 -19.83 -7.60 -17.47
CA ARG A 69 -19.10 -6.56 -18.21
C ARG A 69 -17.87 -7.13 -18.89
N SER A 70 -17.06 -7.87 -18.13
CA SER A 70 -15.84 -8.53 -18.59
C SER A 70 -16.10 -9.56 -19.70
N ALA A 71 -17.19 -10.33 -19.59
CA ALA A 71 -17.58 -11.28 -20.63
C ALA A 71 -17.99 -10.57 -21.93
N THR A 72 -18.72 -9.46 -21.82
CA THR A 72 -19.17 -8.68 -22.99
C THR A 72 -18.00 -8.01 -23.70
N GLU A 73 -17.08 -7.40 -22.95
CA GLU A 73 -15.86 -6.78 -23.49
C GLU A 73 -14.99 -7.78 -24.25
N ARG A 74 -14.80 -9.00 -23.72
CA ARG A 74 -14.08 -10.06 -24.43
C ARG A 74 -14.73 -10.41 -25.76
N ALA A 75 -16.05 -10.57 -25.79
CA ALA A 75 -16.78 -10.88 -27.02
C ALA A 75 -16.69 -9.76 -28.06
N VAL A 76 -16.72 -8.49 -27.63
CA VAL A 76 -16.56 -7.33 -28.52
C VAL A 76 -15.14 -7.29 -29.11
N ASN A 77 -14.11 -7.47 -28.29
CA ASN A 77 -12.71 -7.48 -28.75
C ASN A 77 -12.41 -8.68 -29.67
N GLU A 78 -12.99 -9.85 -29.39
CA GLU A 78 -12.90 -11.01 -30.28
C GLU A 78 -13.52 -10.71 -31.65
N ALA A 79 -14.72 -10.12 -31.67
CA ALA A 79 -15.37 -9.71 -32.91
C ALA A 79 -14.55 -8.66 -33.69
N LEU A 80 -13.94 -7.68 -33.01
CA LEU A 80 -13.05 -6.69 -33.63
C LEU A 80 -11.80 -7.34 -34.24
N THR A 81 -11.20 -8.30 -33.54
CA THR A 81 -10.02 -9.05 -34.02
C THR A 81 -10.36 -9.86 -35.27
N GLN A 82 -11.54 -10.46 -35.29
CA GLN A 82 -12.06 -11.21 -36.44
C GLN A 82 -12.65 -10.31 -37.53
N ARG A 83 -12.49 -8.98 -37.43
CA ARG A 83 -13.07 -7.97 -38.34
C ARG A 83 -14.58 -8.05 -38.53
N ARG A 84 -15.30 -8.56 -37.52
CA ARG A 84 -16.77 -8.62 -37.47
C ARG A 84 -17.33 -7.35 -36.81
N SER A 85 -17.04 -6.21 -37.41
CA SER A 85 -17.29 -4.88 -36.85
C SER A 85 -18.77 -4.60 -36.52
N ALA A 86 -19.70 -5.13 -37.34
CA ALA A 86 -21.14 -5.00 -37.06
C ALA A 86 -21.59 -5.78 -35.81
N ASP A 87 -21.03 -6.98 -35.59
CA ASP A 87 -21.30 -7.77 -34.38
C ASP A 87 -20.67 -7.09 -33.14
N ALA A 88 -19.43 -6.64 -33.26
CA ALA A 88 -18.75 -5.88 -32.21
C ALA A 88 -19.56 -4.65 -31.79
N LEU A 89 -20.04 -3.87 -32.76
CA LEU A 89 -20.84 -2.67 -32.49
C LEU A 89 -22.18 -3.01 -31.86
N THR A 90 -22.85 -4.07 -32.31
CA THR A 90 -24.15 -4.51 -31.75
C THR A 90 -24.00 -4.92 -30.30
N ARG A 91 -22.98 -5.72 -29.98
CA ARG A 91 -22.69 -6.16 -28.61
C ARG A 91 -22.31 -5.01 -27.69
N ALA A 92 -21.48 -4.08 -28.17
CA ALA A 92 -21.10 -2.90 -27.41
C ALA A 92 -22.32 -2.00 -27.12
N LYS A 93 -23.20 -1.78 -28.11
CA LYS A 93 -24.44 -1.01 -27.92
C LYS A 93 -25.39 -1.66 -26.91
N ALA A 94 -25.60 -2.98 -26.99
CA ALA A 94 -26.45 -3.70 -26.05
C ALA A 94 -25.93 -3.65 -24.59
N TRP A 95 -24.63 -3.44 -24.39
CA TRP A 95 -24.08 -3.12 -23.07
C TRP A 95 -24.37 -1.68 -22.67
N LEU A 96 -24.10 -0.73 -23.58
CA LEU A 96 -24.29 0.70 -23.35
C LEU A 96 -25.75 1.09 -23.10
N ASP A 97 -26.73 0.32 -23.59
CA ASP A 97 -28.15 0.51 -23.26
C ASP A 97 -28.43 0.30 -21.75
N ARG A 98 -27.62 -0.52 -21.08
CA ARG A 98 -27.71 -0.79 -19.63
C ARG A 98 -26.72 0.03 -18.82
N ALA A 99 -25.58 0.38 -19.41
CA ALA A 99 -24.49 1.13 -18.77
C ALA A 99 -23.98 2.25 -19.71
N PRO A 100 -24.73 3.35 -19.88
CA PRO A 100 -24.45 4.36 -20.91
C PRO A 100 -23.15 5.15 -20.69
N GLY A 101 -22.59 5.12 -19.48
CA GLY A 101 -21.34 5.78 -19.09
C GLY A 101 -20.10 4.87 -19.04
N ASP A 102 -20.15 3.63 -19.54
CA ASP A 102 -18.96 2.76 -19.60
C ASP A 102 -17.99 3.27 -20.68
N ALA A 103 -17.02 4.09 -20.25
CA ALA A 103 -16.03 4.73 -21.10
C ALA A 103 -15.21 3.74 -21.95
N GLY A 104 -14.90 2.57 -21.39
CA GLY A 104 -14.20 1.50 -22.11
C GLY A 104 -15.06 0.90 -23.20
N MET A 105 -16.33 0.61 -22.92
CA MET A 105 -17.26 0.06 -23.92
C MET A 105 -17.61 1.10 -25.01
N LEU A 106 -17.67 2.39 -24.68
CA LEU A 106 -17.79 3.48 -25.64
C LEU A 106 -16.58 3.52 -26.60
N ALA A 107 -15.36 3.35 -26.08
CA ALA A 107 -14.15 3.28 -26.92
C ALA A 107 -14.15 2.05 -27.85
N LEU A 108 -14.61 0.89 -27.35
CA LEU A 108 -14.76 -0.32 -28.18
C LEU A 108 -15.83 -0.17 -29.27
N ALA A 109 -16.96 0.46 -28.96
CA ALA A 109 -17.98 0.82 -29.95
C ALA A 109 -17.41 1.77 -31.01
N ALA A 110 -16.57 2.73 -30.62
CA ALA A 110 -15.92 3.61 -31.55
C ALA A 110 -14.94 2.88 -32.48
N ARG A 111 -14.15 1.93 -31.95
CA ARG A 111 -13.26 1.08 -32.76
C ARG A 111 -14.05 0.25 -33.76
N ALA A 112 -15.19 -0.31 -33.35
CA ALA A 112 -16.08 -1.06 -34.23
C ALA A 112 -16.62 -0.19 -35.38
N ALA A 113 -17.10 1.02 -35.06
CA ALA A 113 -17.59 1.96 -36.05
C ALA A 113 -16.48 2.42 -37.02
N ALA A 114 -15.29 2.70 -36.49
CA ALA A 114 -14.13 3.10 -37.31
C ALA A 114 -13.69 1.98 -38.27
N GLN A 115 -13.67 0.73 -37.78
CA GLN A 115 -13.33 -0.46 -38.58
C GLN A 115 -14.36 -0.73 -39.69
N SER A 116 -15.63 -0.40 -39.47
CA SER A 116 -16.69 -0.42 -40.49
C SER A 116 -16.66 0.73 -41.49
N GLY A 117 -15.79 1.73 -41.29
CA GLY A 117 -15.73 2.92 -42.14
C GLY A 117 -16.64 4.07 -41.71
N ASP A 118 -17.47 3.90 -40.68
CA ASP A 118 -18.40 4.93 -40.20
C ASP A 118 -17.70 5.90 -39.24
N GLN A 119 -16.91 6.81 -39.81
CA GLN A 119 -16.09 7.74 -39.05
C GLN A 119 -16.92 8.76 -38.24
N ARG A 120 -18.12 9.11 -38.70
CA ARG A 120 -19.02 10.01 -37.95
C ARG A 120 -19.51 9.35 -36.67
N VAL A 121 -19.94 8.10 -36.75
CA VAL A 121 -20.37 7.33 -35.57
C VAL A 121 -19.18 7.03 -34.64
N ALA A 122 -18.01 6.72 -35.19
CA ALA A 122 -16.79 6.53 -34.41
C ALA A 122 -16.42 7.79 -33.60
N ALA A 123 -16.49 8.97 -34.22
CA ALA A 123 -16.23 10.24 -33.55
C ALA A 123 -17.21 10.50 -32.40
N GLY A 124 -18.50 10.21 -32.59
CA GLY A 124 -19.52 10.37 -31.56
C GLY A 124 -19.28 9.48 -30.34
N PHE A 125 -18.91 8.21 -30.57
CA PHE A 125 -18.57 7.30 -29.48
C PHE A 125 -17.26 7.69 -28.77
N LEU A 126 -16.23 8.11 -29.51
CA LEU A 126 -14.97 8.57 -28.91
C LEU A 126 -15.16 9.84 -28.08
N LYS A 127 -15.91 10.83 -28.58
CA LYS A 127 -16.24 12.04 -27.80
C LYS A 127 -16.87 11.66 -26.47
N ARG A 128 -17.90 10.81 -26.50
CA ARG A 128 -18.56 10.34 -25.28
C ARG A 128 -17.61 9.55 -24.39
N ALA A 129 -16.78 8.66 -24.94
CA ALA A 129 -15.80 7.91 -24.16
C ALA A 129 -14.87 8.87 -23.40
N ILE A 130 -14.37 9.92 -24.05
CA ILE A 130 -13.49 10.93 -23.45
C ILE A 130 -14.22 11.76 -22.38
N GLU A 131 -15.48 12.09 -22.60
CA GLU A 131 -16.33 12.80 -21.62
C GLU A 131 -16.61 11.95 -20.38
N GLU A 132 -16.74 10.62 -20.54
CA GLU A 132 -16.93 9.64 -19.46
C GLU A 132 -15.59 9.16 -18.84
N GLY A 133 -14.45 9.75 -19.22
CA GLY A 133 -13.15 9.53 -18.56
C GLY A 133 -12.18 8.58 -19.27
N PHE A 134 -12.41 8.21 -20.53
CA PHE A 134 -11.43 7.46 -21.32
C PHE A 134 -10.18 8.33 -21.61
N ALA A 135 -9.00 7.86 -21.20
CA ALA A 135 -7.76 8.66 -21.18
C ALA A 135 -6.63 8.13 -22.06
N ASP A 136 -6.83 7.05 -22.84
CA ASP A 136 -5.80 6.54 -23.77
C ASP A 136 -5.78 7.35 -25.07
N PHE A 137 -5.36 8.62 -24.98
CA PHE A 137 -5.29 9.52 -26.12
C PHE A 137 -4.22 9.09 -27.13
N ALA A 138 -3.17 8.39 -26.68
CA ALA A 138 -2.12 7.89 -27.56
C ALA A 138 -2.69 6.88 -28.58
N ALA A 139 -3.56 5.96 -28.13
CA ALA A 139 -4.24 5.02 -29.03
C ALA A 139 -5.17 5.73 -30.03
N ILE A 140 -5.79 6.84 -29.63
CA ILE A 140 -6.67 7.62 -30.51
C ILE A 140 -5.86 8.42 -31.56
N GLU A 141 -4.80 9.09 -31.12
CA GLU A 141 -4.00 10.02 -31.96
C GLU A 141 -3.03 9.30 -32.89
N SER A 142 -2.46 8.18 -32.45
CA SER A 142 -1.39 7.49 -33.17
C SER A 142 -1.72 6.05 -33.54
N GLY A 143 -2.71 5.43 -32.89
CA GLY A 143 -3.08 4.04 -33.12
C GLY A 143 -3.66 3.77 -34.51
N PRO A 144 -3.57 2.52 -34.99
CA PRO A 144 -4.04 2.14 -36.34
C PRO A 144 -5.57 2.19 -36.46
N ASP A 145 -6.29 1.95 -35.37
CA ASP A 145 -7.75 1.77 -35.36
C ASP A 145 -8.53 3.02 -35.81
N PHE A 146 -7.96 4.21 -35.61
CA PHE A 146 -8.59 5.50 -35.94
C PHE A 146 -7.90 6.25 -37.08
N ALA A 147 -7.06 5.57 -37.87
CA ALA A 147 -6.36 6.21 -38.99
C ALA A 147 -7.32 6.83 -40.03
N GLY A 148 -8.46 6.18 -40.29
CA GLY A 148 -9.52 6.72 -41.15
C GLY A 148 -10.19 7.95 -40.53
N LEU A 149 -10.51 7.88 -39.24
CA LEU A 149 -11.14 8.97 -38.50
C LEU A 149 -10.27 10.22 -38.50
N ARG A 150 -8.95 10.09 -38.30
CA ARG A 150 -7.99 11.22 -38.29
C ARG A 150 -7.93 12.00 -39.60
N ARG A 151 -8.40 11.42 -40.71
CA ARG A 151 -8.49 12.07 -42.03
C ARG A 151 -9.90 12.58 -42.35
N HIS A 152 -10.86 12.34 -41.45
CA HIS A 152 -12.26 12.69 -41.62
C HIS A 152 -12.59 14.00 -40.89
N GLU A 153 -13.58 14.77 -41.38
CA GLU A 153 -14.02 16.05 -40.80
C GLU A 153 -14.39 15.93 -39.30
N SER A 154 -14.97 14.80 -38.90
CA SER A 154 -15.39 14.54 -37.51
C SER A 154 -14.22 14.33 -36.53
N TRP A 155 -12.98 14.29 -37.02
CA TRP A 155 -11.81 14.29 -36.15
C TRP A 155 -11.74 15.52 -35.25
N ALA A 156 -12.16 16.69 -35.77
CA ALA A 156 -12.17 17.93 -35.01
C ALA A 156 -12.94 17.80 -33.69
N VAL A 157 -14.05 17.09 -33.70
CA VAL A 157 -14.89 16.83 -32.52
C VAL A 157 -14.14 16.02 -31.45
N VAL A 158 -13.38 15.01 -31.88
CA VAL A 158 -12.57 14.19 -30.97
C VAL A 158 -11.38 15.01 -30.46
N GLN A 159 -10.75 15.82 -31.31
CA GLN A 159 -9.67 16.72 -30.90
C GLN A 159 -10.14 17.76 -29.88
N ASP A 160 -11.34 18.34 -30.04
CA ASP A 160 -11.94 19.24 -29.07
C ASP A 160 -12.21 18.55 -27.74
N ALA A 161 -12.76 17.33 -27.78
CA ALA A 161 -12.99 16.53 -26.57
C ALA A 161 -11.67 16.21 -25.84
N MET A 162 -10.62 15.81 -26.57
CA MET A 162 -9.29 15.54 -26.00
C MET A 162 -8.64 16.82 -25.46
N ARG A 163 -8.74 17.96 -26.17
CA ARG A 163 -8.25 19.27 -25.68
C ARG A 163 -8.97 19.67 -24.39
N ALA A 164 -10.29 19.54 -24.35
CA ALA A 164 -11.08 19.82 -23.16
C ALA A 164 -10.70 18.87 -22.00
N ALA A 165 -10.47 17.59 -22.28
CA ALA A 165 -10.01 16.63 -21.28
C ALA A 165 -8.59 16.92 -20.76
N ARG A 166 -7.66 17.31 -21.64
CA ARG A 166 -6.31 17.75 -21.27
C ARG A 166 -6.33 19.03 -20.45
N ALA A 167 -7.15 20.01 -20.85
CA ALA A 167 -7.32 21.25 -20.11
C ALA A 167 -7.93 21.01 -18.72
N ARG A 168 -8.83 20.02 -18.58
CA ARG A 168 -9.33 19.53 -17.27
C ARG A 168 -8.22 18.91 -16.42
N ASN A 169 -7.26 18.21 -17.02
CA ASN A 169 -6.10 17.63 -16.34
C ASN A 169 -5.06 18.70 -15.95
N GLU A 170 -4.89 19.77 -16.74
CA GLU A 170 -3.99 20.91 -16.43
C GLU A 170 -4.58 21.89 -15.40
N HIS A 171 -5.91 21.99 -15.28
CA HIS A 171 -6.61 22.91 -14.35
C HIS A 171 -7.29 22.21 -13.16
N GLY A 172 -6.94 20.95 -12.88
CA GLY A 172 -7.36 20.29 -11.63
C GLY A 172 -8.84 19.89 -11.54
N ALA A 173 -9.53 19.68 -12.66
CA ALA A 173 -10.92 19.21 -12.68
C ALA A 173 -11.01 17.75 -13.14
N LEU A 174 -10.54 16.81 -12.29
CA LEU A 174 -10.71 15.36 -12.46
C LEU A 174 -12.13 14.90 -12.07
N THR A 175 -13.18 15.65 -12.41
CA THR A 175 -14.55 15.33 -11.98
C THR A 175 -14.98 13.94 -12.49
N GLY A 176 -15.38 13.03 -11.58
CA GLY A 176 -15.97 11.74 -11.91
C GLY A 176 -15.05 10.51 -11.86
N THR A 177 -13.74 10.66 -11.69
CA THR A 177 -12.82 9.51 -11.49
C THR A 177 -13.00 8.90 -10.09
N GLU A 178 -12.64 7.63 -9.91
CA GLU A 178 -12.68 6.98 -8.58
C GLU A 178 -11.82 7.73 -7.54
N ALA A 179 -10.65 8.24 -7.94
CA ALA A 179 -9.82 9.07 -7.08
C ALA A 179 -10.53 10.38 -6.67
N THR A 180 -11.23 11.05 -7.58
CA THR A 180 -11.96 12.28 -7.22
C THR A 180 -13.16 11.98 -6.34
N LYS A 181 -13.88 10.87 -6.59
CA LYS A 181 -14.95 10.40 -5.67
C LYS A 181 -14.38 10.13 -4.28
N ALA A 182 -13.22 9.48 -4.20
CA ALA A 182 -12.52 9.24 -2.93
C ALA A 182 -12.13 10.54 -2.21
N VAL A 183 -11.61 11.52 -2.95
CA VAL A 183 -11.24 12.85 -2.42
C VAL A 183 -12.47 13.59 -1.91
N ASP A 184 -13.55 13.63 -2.70
CA ASP A 184 -14.79 14.31 -2.34
C ASP A 184 -15.43 13.65 -1.13
N ALA A 185 -15.50 12.31 -1.10
CA ALA A 185 -16.00 11.56 0.06
C ALA A 185 -15.20 11.88 1.33
N TRP A 186 -13.88 11.94 1.24
CA TRP A 186 -13.02 12.30 2.37
C TRP A 186 -13.28 13.73 2.85
N ARG A 187 -13.31 14.70 1.93
CA ARG A 187 -13.52 16.13 2.25
C ARG A 187 -14.92 16.42 2.78
N MET A 188 -15.95 15.68 2.33
CA MET A 188 -17.29 15.78 2.89
C MET A 188 -17.34 15.30 4.34
N ARG A 189 -16.60 14.25 4.67
CA ARG A 189 -16.54 13.69 6.03
C ARG A 189 -15.67 14.53 6.97
N PHE A 190 -14.58 15.12 6.46
CA PHE A 190 -13.62 15.91 7.23
C PHE A 190 -13.45 17.31 6.61
N PRO A 191 -14.42 18.23 6.81
CA PRO A 191 -14.51 19.48 6.06
C PRO A 191 -13.47 20.54 6.46
N SER A 192 -12.82 20.42 7.61
CA SER A 192 -11.83 21.40 8.09
C SER A 192 -10.40 20.87 7.96
N GLY A 193 -9.51 21.68 7.36
CA GLY A 193 -8.06 21.47 7.37
C GLY A 193 -7.49 20.72 6.18
N TYR A 194 -8.22 19.77 5.58
CA TYR A 194 -7.73 19.04 4.40
C TYR A 194 -7.84 19.86 3.12
N ARG A 195 -6.76 19.86 2.35
CA ARG A 195 -6.72 20.44 1.01
C ARG A 195 -6.28 19.38 0.01
N ALA A 196 -6.83 19.46 -1.20
CA ALA A 196 -6.48 18.57 -2.30
C ALA A 196 -5.49 19.27 -3.23
N PHE A 197 -4.43 18.57 -3.61
CA PHE A 197 -3.36 19.04 -4.47
C PHE A 197 -3.16 18.03 -5.60
N PRO A 198 -3.59 18.35 -6.83
CA PRO A 198 -3.28 17.52 -7.98
C PRO A 198 -1.77 17.57 -8.25
N ASP A 199 -1.18 16.42 -8.53
CA ASP A 199 0.20 16.30 -9.00
C ASP A 199 0.23 15.54 -10.33
N GLY A 200 0.57 16.27 -11.39
CA GLY A 200 0.68 15.70 -12.73
C GLY A 200 1.90 14.80 -12.91
N ALA A 201 2.96 14.97 -12.12
CA ALA A 201 4.17 14.17 -12.25
C ALA A 201 3.94 12.71 -11.84
N THR A 202 3.22 12.50 -10.74
CA THR A 202 2.87 11.16 -10.25
C THR A 202 1.47 10.71 -10.64
N ASN A 203 0.67 11.59 -11.27
CA ASN A 203 -0.76 11.38 -11.53
C ASN A 203 -1.52 11.03 -10.24
N THR A 204 -1.34 11.86 -9.22
CA THR A 204 -1.99 11.70 -7.91
C THR A 204 -2.82 12.92 -7.53
N MET A 205 -3.79 12.72 -6.65
CA MET A 205 -4.48 13.79 -5.93
C MET A 205 -4.13 13.66 -4.45
N LEU A 206 -3.19 14.47 -3.98
CA LEU A 206 -2.76 14.47 -2.58
C LEU A 206 -3.76 15.24 -1.72
N VAL A 207 -4.38 14.57 -0.75
CA VAL A 207 -5.29 15.15 0.23
C VAL A 207 -4.61 15.13 1.59
N THR A 208 -4.29 16.31 2.12
CA THR A 208 -3.46 16.42 3.33
C THR A 208 -3.70 17.72 4.09
N THR A 209 -3.36 17.72 5.38
CA THR A 209 -3.28 18.90 6.24
C THR A 209 -1.86 19.47 6.38
N GLN A 210 -0.87 18.82 5.75
CA GLN A 210 0.54 19.20 5.84
C GLN A 210 0.80 20.65 5.42
N ASP A 211 1.82 21.24 6.02
CA ASP A 211 2.32 22.55 5.61
C ASP A 211 2.95 22.48 4.20
N PRO A 212 3.12 23.62 3.51
CA PRO A 212 3.65 23.63 2.15
C PRO A 212 5.03 23.00 1.97
N THR A 213 5.91 23.08 2.97
CA THR A 213 7.28 22.55 2.90
C THR A 213 7.26 21.03 3.02
N SER A 214 6.60 20.49 4.05
CA SER A 214 6.40 19.04 4.21
C SER A 214 5.68 18.42 3.00
N ARG A 215 4.68 19.14 2.45
CA ARG A 215 3.99 18.71 1.22
C ARG A 215 4.92 18.64 0.02
N ALA A 216 5.77 19.64 -0.18
CA ALA A 216 6.72 19.64 -1.28
C ALA A 216 7.76 18.51 -1.15
N GLU A 217 8.26 18.26 0.07
CA GLU A 217 9.16 17.13 0.36
C GLU A 217 8.47 15.77 0.08
N LEU A 218 7.19 15.63 0.43
CA LEU A 218 6.39 14.44 0.13
C LEU A 218 6.22 14.23 -1.38
N LEU A 219 5.77 15.26 -2.12
CA LEU A 219 5.58 15.16 -3.57
C LEU A 219 6.90 14.85 -4.29
N SER A 220 8.01 15.45 -3.84
CA SER A 220 9.33 15.13 -4.39
C SER A 220 9.73 13.67 -4.14
N MET A 221 9.42 13.12 -2.97
CA MET A 221 9.66 11.70 -2.67
C MET A 221 8.80 10.78 -3.54
N LEU A 222 7.50 11.08 -3.70
CA LEU A 222 6.60 10.31 -4.55
C LEU A 222 7.05 10.32 -6.02
N ALA A 223 7.54 11.47 -6.51
CA ALA A 223 8.10 11.59 -7.85
C ALA A 223 9.36 10.73 -8.02
N ALA A 224 10.28 10.76 -7.04
CA ALA A 224 11.49 9.94 -7.07
C ALA A 224 11.17 8.44 -7.04
N VAL A 225 10.24 8.01 -6.19
CA VAL A 225 9.79 6.61 -6.12
C VAL A 225 9.12 6.19 -7.42
N THR A 226 8.28 7.06 -8.01
CA THR A 226 7.64 6.81 -9.30
C THR A 226 8.70 6.61 -10.38
N GLN A 227 9.66 7.52 -10.50
CA GLN A 227 10.69 7.47 -11.52
C GLN A 227 11.53 6.19 -11.39
N ASP A 228 12.05 5.89 -10.19
CA ASP A 228 12.89 4.70 -9.97
C ASP A 228 12.15 3.39 -10.29
N GLN A 229 10.90 3.24 -9.82
CA GLN A 229 10.11 2.03 -10.09
C GLN A 229 9.64 1.92 -11.55
N VAL A 230 9.38 3.04 -12.21
CA VAL A 230 9.08 3.06 -13.65
C VAL A 230 10.28 2.61 -14.46
N ASP A 231 11.46 3.16 -14.18
CA ASP A 231 12.67 2.87 -14.94
C ASP A 231 13.15 1.42 -14.74
N ARG A 232 13.06 0.92 -13.50
CA ARG A 232 13.55 -0.42 -13.15
C ARG A 232 12.56 -1.53 -13.46
N LEU A 233 11.26 -1.30 -13.23
CA LEU A 233 10.28 -2.38 -13.12
C LEU A 233 9.09 -2.20 -14.05
N PHE A 234 8.37 -1.08 -13.93
CA PHE A 234 6.99 -1.00 -14.43
C PHE A 234 6.84 -0.36 -15.81
N GLY A 235 7.88 0.33 -16.30
CA GLY A 235 7.94 0.99 -17.61
C GLY A 235 7.02 2.21 -17.78
N LYS A 236 5.93 2.33 -17.01
CA LYS A 236 5.03 3.48 -16.96
C LYS A 236 4.44 3.67 -15.57
N GLY A 237 4.20 4.92 -15.18
CA GLY A 237 3.58 5.27 -13.89
C GLY A 237 2.07 4.98 -13.83
N LEU A 238 1.38 5.70 -12.95
CA LEU A 238 -0.08 5.59 -12.79
C LEU A 238 -0.80 6.09 -14.05
N THR A 239 -1.59 5.22 -14.69
CA THR A 239 -2.39 5.57 -15.87
C THR A 239 -3.73 6.21 -15.52
N GLN A 240 -4.24 5.91 -14.31
CA GLN A 240 -5.40 6.56 -13.74
C GLN A 240 -4.98 7.34 -12.49
N PRO A 241 -5.61 8.50 -12.21
CA PRO A 241 -5.31 9.24 -10.99
C PRO A 241 -5.55 8.38 -9.74
N VAL A 242 -4.68 8.51 -8.75
CA VAL A 242 -4.85 7.90 -7.41
C VAL A 242 -4.99 8.99 -6.36
N ALA A 243 -6.02 8.90 -5.53
CA ALA A 243 -6.18 9.73 -4.35
C ALA A 243 -5.20 9.26 -3.27
N VAL A 244 -4.25 10.10 -2.89
CA VAL A 244 -3.31 9.85 -1.80
C VAL A 244 -3.76 10.67 -0.61
N ILE A 245 -4.33 10.03 0.40
CA ILE A 245 -4.92 10.68 1.57
C ILE A 245 -4.03 10.45 2.77
N VAL A 246 -3.40 11.53 3.26
CA VAL A 246 -2.60 11.53 4.50
C VAL A 246 -3.50 12.01 5.62
N ALA A 247 -4.04 11.06 6.38
CA ALA A 247 -4.93 11.32 7.50
C ALA A 247 -4.18 11.92 8.70
N SER A 248 -4.86 12.80 9.42
CA SER A 248 -4.36 13.53 10.58
C SER A 248 -5.11 13.12 11.84
N GLY A 249 -4.40 12.94 12.95
CA GLY A 249 -5.02 12.64 14.25
C GLY A 249 -5.82 11.32 14.23
N ALA A 250 -7.09 11.37 14.60
CA ALA A 250 -7.98 10.20 14.63
C ALA A 250 -8.75 9.98 13.30
N ASP A 251 -8.56 10.86 12.31
CA ASP A 251 -9.23 10.72 11.03
C ASP A 251 -8.79 9.41 10.34
N GLY A 252 -9.73 8.72 9.70
CA GLY A 252 -9.48 7.42 9.07
C GLY A 252 -9.53 6.20 10.00
N GLU A 253 -9.69 6.36 11.32
CA GLU A 253 -9.89 5.21 12.24
C GLU A 253 -11.16 4.42 11.88
N GLY A 254 -12.25 5.12 11.57
CA GLY A 254 -13.49 4.49 11.09
C GLY A 254 -13.36 3.86 9.70
N ASP A 255 -12.26 4.12 8.99
CA ASP A 255 -11.91 3.46 7.74
C ASP A 255 -10.98 2.27 7.98
N GLY A 256 -10.63 1.92 9.22
CA GLY A 256 -9.76 0.79 9.56
C GLY A 256 -8.27 1.12 9.58
N LEU A 257 -7.89 2.41 9.61
CA LEU A 257 -6.53 2.79 9.99
C LEU A 257 -6.36 2.62 11.50
N THR A 258 -5.30 1.94 11.90
CA THR A 258 -4.93 1.75 13.31
C THR A 258 -3.44 2.03 13.49
N PRO A 259 -2.92 2.15 14.73
CA PRO A 259 -1.48 2.21 14.94
C PRO A 259 -0.71 1.00 14.37
N THR A 260 -1.36 -0.15 14.25
CA THR A 260 -0.78 -1.38 13.67
C THR A 260 -1.02 -1.51 12.16
N ARG A 261 -2.03 -0.84 11.63
CA ARG A 261 -2.35 -0.75 10.20
C ARG A 261 -2.37 0.71 9.77
N ALA A 262 -1.18 1.28 9.63
CA ALA A 262 -0.99 2.70 9.39
C ALA A 262 -1.34 3.14 7.95
N GLY A 263 -1.58 2.20 7.03
CA GLY A 263 -1.98 2.52 5.66
C GLY A 263 -2.56 1.34 4.90
N ARG A 264 -3.14 1.64 3.74
CA ARG A 264 -3.56 0.67 2.72
C ARG A 264 -3.78 1.35 1.37
N TYR A 265 -3.61 0.59 0.30
CA TYR A 265 -4.09 0.92 -1.03
C TYR A 265 -5.34 0.11 -1.39
N GLU A 266 -6.38 0.80 -1.84
CA GLU A 266 -7.65 0.25 -2.30
C GLU A 266 -7.75 0.43 -3.81
N HIS A 267 -7.29 -0.59 -4.54
CA HIS A 267 -7.17 -0.55 -5.99
C HIS A 267 -8.47 -0.15 -6.71
N GLY A 268 -9.60 -0.76 -6.33
CA GLY A 268 -10.90 -0.46 -6.95
C GLY A 268 -11.38 0.99 -6.74
N MET A 269 -10.99 1.61 -5.62
CA MET A 269 -11.33 3.01 -5.31
C MET A 269 -10.26 4.00 -5.79
N ARG A 270 -9.14 3.51 -6.32
CA ARG A 270 -7.94 4.32 -6.61
C ARG A 270 -7.56 5.21 -5.43
N ARG A 271 -7.59 4.63 -4.22
CA ARG A 271 -7.41 5.36 -2.97
C ARG A 271 -6.29 4.74 -2.16
N LEU A 272 -5.27 5.52 -1.87
CA LEU A 272 -4.25 5.24 -0.86
C LEU A 272 -4.61 6.05 0.38
N LEU A 273 -4.79 5.37 1.50
CA LEU A 273 -5.06 6.01 2.79
C LEU A 273 -3.94 5.67 3.77
N THR A 274 -3.37 6.66 4.43
CA THR A 274 -2.25 6.47 5.37
C THR A 274 -2.23 7.50 6.50
N ARG A 275 -1.64 7.14 7.65
CA ARG A 275 -1.45 8.00 8.83
C ARG A 275 -0.07 8.66 8.88
N ASP A 276 0.89 8.13 8.14
CA ASP A 276 2.26 8.63 8.08
C ASP A 276 2.71 8.84 6.65
N THR A 277 3.80 9.57 6.44
CA THR A 277 4.35 9.83 5.10
C THR A 277 5.64 9.04 4.84
N GLY A 278 5.92 8.06 5.70
CA GLY A 278 7.13 7.27 5.71
C GLY A 278 7.03 5.93 4.99
N ALA A 279 7.60 4.90 5.60
CA ALA A 279 7.67 3.55 5.07
C ALA A 279 6.30 3.01 4.62
N THR A 280 5.25 3.26 5.39
CA THR A 280 3.90 2.77 5.06
C THR A 280 3.35 3.44 3.81
N LEU A 281 3.47 4.76 3.66
CA LEU A 281 3.05 5.43 2.44
C LEU A 281 3.79 4.90 1.21
N ARG A 282 5.11 4.66 1.32
CA ARG A 282 5.92 4.11 0.21
C ARG A 282 5.54 2.68 -0.15
N HIS A 283 5.21 1.86 0.85
CA HIS A 283 4.70 0.50 0.67
C HIS A 283 3.41 0.52 -0.17
N GLU A 284 2.41 1.29 0.27
CA GLU A 284 1.11 1.36 -0.41
C GLU A 284 1.18 2.04 -1.78
N PHE A 285 2.10 2.99 -1.94
CA PHE A 285 2.32 3.65 -3.22
C PHE A 285 2.99 2.72 -4.24
N THR A 286 3.88 1.83 -3.78
CA THR A 286 4.45 0.75 -4.60
C THR A 286 3.34 -0.21 -5.06
N HIS A 287 2.39 -0.56 -4.18
CA HIS A 287 1.20 -1.30 -4.59
C HIS A 287 0.41 -0.57 -5.66
N ALA A 288 0.18 0.74 -5.53
CA ALA A 288 -0.54 1.52 -6.53
C ALA A 288 0.13 1.45 -7.92
N LEU A 289 1.45 1.64 -7.98
CA LEU A 289 2.23 1.54 -9.21
C LEU A 289 2.25 0.12 -9.78
N HIS A 290 2.44 -0.89 -8.94
CA HIS A 290 2.47 -2.29 -9.37
C HIS A 290 1.10 -2.73 -9.91
N PHE A 291 0.01 -2.39 -9.22
CA PHE A 291 -1.35 -2.65 -9.72
C PHE A 291 -1.62 -1.94 -11.04
N ALA A 292 -1.19 -0.68 -11.20
CA ALA A 292 -1.32 0.02 -12.48
C ALA A 292 -0.56 -0.70 -13.61
N HIS A 293 0.59 -1.30 -13.32
CA HIS A 293 1.29 -2.11 -14.32
C HIS A 293 0.57 -3.43 -14.61
N MET A 294 0.20 -4.18 -13.56
CA MET A 294 -0.53 -5.44 -13.63
C MET A 294 -1.81 -5.34 -14.46
N GLU A 295 -2.56 -4.25 -14.33
CA GLU A 295 -3.73 -3.97 -15.16
C GLU A 295 -3.39 -3.79 -16.64
N ARG A 296 -2.31 -3.05 -16.97
CA ARG A 296 -1.89 -2.84 -18.36
C ARG A 296 -1.52 -4.13 -19.07
N ILE A 297 -0.91 -5.07 -18.33
CA ILE A 297 -0.44 -6.35 -18.88
C ILE A 297 -1.43 -7.51 -18.62
N ASN A 298 -2.55 -7.23 -17.94
CA ASN A 298 -3.56 -8.21 -17.54
C ASN A 298 -2.97 -9.41 -16.76
N GLN A 299 -2.17 -9.12 -15.73
CA GLN A 299 -1.56 -10.13 -14.87
C GLN A 299 -1.84 -9.81 -13.40
N LEU A 300 -2.12 -10.81 -12.58
CA LEU A 300 -2.18 -10.66 -11.12
C LEU A 300 -1.02 -11.43 -10.51
N HIS A 301 0.09 -10.73 -10.28
CA HIS A 301 1.32 -11.32 -9.75
C HIS A 301 1.08 -11.97 -8.38
N PRO A 302 1.82 -13.03 -8.01
CA PRO A 302 1.61 -13.74 -6.75
C PRO A 302 1.92 -12.85 -5.54
N ILE A 303 1.28 -13.12 -4.40
CA ILE A 303 1.36 -12.26 -3.21
C ILE A 303 2.79 -12.02 -2.72
N TRP A 304 3.66 -13.03 -2.76
CA TRP A 304 5.06 -12.88 -2.33
C TRP A 304 5.81 -11.83 -3.15
N LEU A 305 5.49 -11.71 -4.45
CA LEU A 305 6.12 -10.74 -5.35
C LEU A 305 5.53 -9.35 -5.12
N ARG A 306 4.20 -9.24 -4.95
CA ARG A 306 3.53 -7.95 -4.65
C ARG A 306 4.01 -7.37 -3.33
N GLU A 307 3.94 -8.15 -2.25
CA GLU A 307 4.37 -7.73 -0.91
C GLU A 307 5.89 -7.60 -0.81
N GLY A 308 6.65 -8.48 -1.47
CA GLY A 308 8.09 -8.38 -1.53
C GLY A 308 8.55 -7.06 -2.17
N LEU A 309 8.00 -6.69 -3.33
CA LEU A 309 8.32 -5.41 -3.96
C LEU A 309 7.92 -4.24 -3.07
N ALA A 310 6.69 -4.22 -2.55
CA ALA A 310 6.25 -3.13 -1.67
C ALA A 310 7.15 -2.98 -0.43
N THR A 311 7.55 -4.09 0.20
CA THR A 311 8.43 -4.06 1.37
C THR A 311 9.83 -3.55 1.04
N VAL A 312 10.47 -3.96 -0.06
CA VAL A 312 11.85 -3.51 -0.33
C VAL A 312 11.95 -1.98 -0.52
N PHE A 313 10.93 -1.36 -1.12
CA PHE A 313 10.85 0.10 -1.29
C PHE A 313 10.43 0.88 -0.02
N GLU A 314 10.14 0.20 1.09
CA GLU A 314 9.88 0.87 2.38
C GLU A 314 11.10 1.61 2.91
N THR A 315 12.32 1.15 2.63
CA THR A 315 13.53 1.75 3.22
C THR A 315 14.69 1.71 2.24
N TYR A 316 15.12 2.89 1.81
CA TYR A 316 16.23 3.06 0.89
C TYR A 316 17.01 4.34 1.19
N ARG A 317 18.22 4.43 0.65
CA ARG A 317 18.99 5.66 0.50
C ARG A 317 19.08 5.98 -0.98
N THR A 318 18.88 7.24 -1.35
CA THR A 318 19.19 7.69 -2.71
C THR A 318 20.69 7.94 -2.81
N ARG A 319 21.35 7.31 -3.78
CA ARG A 319 22.77 7.53 -4.09
C ARG A 319 22.95 8.83 -4.89
N GLU A 320 24.19 9.28 -5.04
CA GLU A 320 24.52 10.47 -5.83
C GLU A 320 24.09 10.39 -7.29
N ASP A 321 24.06 9.17 -7.86
CA ASP A 321 23.60 8.90 -9.22
C ASP A 321 22.07 8.80 -9.35
N GLY A 322 21.33 9.05 -8.26
CA GLY A 322 19.88 8.94 -8.20
C GLY A 322 19.35 7.52 -7.97
N SER A 323 20.21 6.49 -8.02
CA SER A 323 19.78 5.11 -7.78
C SER A 323 19.44 4.85 -6.31
N PHE A 324 18.55 3.88 -6.06
CA PHE A 324 18.22 3.47 -4.71
C PHE A 324 19.17 2.37 -4.20
N GLU A 325 19.66 2.56 -2.98
CA GLU A 325 20.28 1.54 -2.14
C GLU A 325 19.26 1.07 -1.12
N PHE A 326 18.78 -0.16 -1.23
CA PHE A 326 17.86 -0.72 -0.25
C PHE A 326 18.58 -0.99 1.08
N LEU A 327 17.98 -0.49 2.16
CA LEU A 327 18.50 -0.63 3.51
C LEU A 327 17.64 -1.63 4.29
N PRO A 328 18.19 -2.28 5.33
CA PRO A 328 17.38 -3.12 6.22
C PRO A 328 16.21 -2.33 6.84
N ASN A 329 15.27 -2.98 7.50
CA ASN A 329 14.34 -2.31 8.41
C ASN A 329 14.26 -3.10 9.73
N GLU A 330 13.36 -2.71 10.63
CA GLU A 330 13.13 -3.40 11.90
C GLU A 330 12.79 -4.89 11.76
N ARG A 331 12.36 -5.36 10.58
CA ARG A 331 12.00 -6.76 10.33
C ARG A 331 13.21 -7.62 9.95
N ALA A 332 14.39 -7.01 9.74
CA ALA A 332 15.59 -7.73 9.32
C ALA A 332 15.95 -8.85 10.32
N ASP A 333 15.92 -8.55 11.61
CA ASP A 333 16.30 -9.50 12.66
C ASP A 333 15.29 -10.64 12.81
N ALA A 334 14.00 -10.36 12.65
CA ALA A 334 12.96 -11.39 12.63
C ALA A 334 13.15 -12.39 11.49
N SER A 335 13.45 -11.89 10.28
CA SER A 335 13.73 -12.75 9.12
C SER A 335 14.96 -13.64 9.34
N MET A 336 16.02 -13.08 9.93
CA MET A 336 17.24 -13.81 10.26
C MET A 336 16.95 -14.92 11.26
N GLN A 337 16.24 -14.60 12.35
CA GLN A 337 15.91 -15.57 13.39
C GLN A 337 15.06 -16.74 12.84
N LEU A 338 14.11 -16.46 11.95
CA LEU A 338 13.30 -17.49 11.29
C LEU A 338 14.16 -18.43 10.43
N LEU A 339 15.14 -17.87 9.69
CA LEU A 339 16.06 -18.65 8.86
C LEU A 339 17.07 -19.45 9.70
N GLU A 340 17.58 -18.89 10.79
CA GLU A 340 18.54 -19.55 11.69
C GLU A 340 17.92 -20.68 12.50
N SER A 341 16.70 -20.48 13.00
CA SER A 341 15.98 -21.49 13.79
C SER A 341 15.37 -22.62 12.94
N GLY A 342 15.35 -22.47 11.62
CA GLY A 342 14.66 -23.38 10.71
C GLY A 342 13.12 -23.28 10.81
N ALA A 343 12.60 -22.20 11.41
CA ALA A 343 11.16 -21.95 11.51
C ALA A 343 10.57 -21.37 10.22
N ALA A 344 11.41 -20.85 9.31
CA ALA A 344 10.96 -20.40 8.00
C ALA A 344 10.38 -21.56 7.16
N PRO A 345 9.23 -21.37 6.47
CA PRO A 345 8.76 -22.35 5.50
C PRO A 345 9.77 -22.47 4.35
N ALA A 346 9.84 -23.67 3.75
CA ALA A 346 10.66 -23.88 2.56
C ALA A 346 10.36 -22.84 1.48
N LEU A 347 11.38 -22.35 0.77
CA LEU A 347 11.25 -21.28 -0.22
C LEU A 347 10.13 -21.57 -1.23
N ARG A 348 10.07 -22.80 -1.75
CA ARG A 348 8.99 -23.23 -2.65
C ARG A 348 7.59 -22.99 -2.05
N ARG A 349 7.38 -23.33 -0.78
CA ARG A 349 6.10 -23.13 -0.08
C ARG A 349 5.79 -21.65 0.11
N LEU A 350 6.79 -20.81 0.40
CA LEU A 350 6.63 -19.36 0.51
C LEU A 350 6.17 -18.75 -0.83
N LEU A 351 6.79 -19.12 -1.95
CA LEU A 351 6.48 -18.60 -3.28
C LEU A 351 5.11 -19.06 -3.83
N THR A 352 4.65 -20.24 -3.41
CA THR A 352 3.35 -20.79 -3.83
C THR A 352 2.28 -20.68 -2.75
N MET A 353 2.50 -19.85 -1.71
CA MET A 353 1.57 -19.72 -0.60
C MET A 353 0.28 -19.01 -1.05
N PRO A 354 -0.91 -19.56 -0.76
CA PRO A 354 -2.17 -18.85 -0.98
C PRO A 354 -2.22 -17.53 -0.19
N GLU A 355 -2.92 -16.55 -0.72
CA GLU A 355 -2.99 -15.19 -0.15
C GLU A 355 -3.52 -15.17 1.29
N ASP A 356 -4.59 -15.90 1.58
CA ASP A 356 -5.16 -15.99 2.93
C ASP A 356 -4.19 -16.61 3.95
N ASP A 357 -3.40 -17.61 3.52
CA ASP A 357 -2.38 -18.24 4.36
C ASP A 357 -1.22 -17.27 4.60
N PHE A 358 -0.80 -16.58 3.55
CA PHE A 358 0.30 -15.61 3.61
C PHE A 358 0.00 -14.46 4.57
N GLN A 359 -1.21 -13.91 4.49
CA GLN A 359 -1.66 -12.82 5.35
C GLN A 359 -1.86 -13.28 6.79
N ARG A 360 -2.35 -14.52 7.00
CA ARG A 360 -2.55 -15.08 8.34
C ARG A 360 -1.23 -15.29 9.09
N ASP A 361 -0.16 -15.66 8.37
CA ASP A 361 1.20 -15.80 8.90
C ASP A 361 2.07 -14.56 8.63
N GLY A 362 1.47 -13.37 8.66
CA GLY A 362 2.17 -12.10 8.37
C GLY A 362 3.42 -11.85 9.23
N GLU A 363 3.42 -12.34 10.48
CA GLU A 363 4.58 -12.22 11.37
C GLU A 363 5.82 -12.92 10.82
N SER A 364 5.64 -14.00 10.03
CA SER A 364 6.74 -14.72 9.39
C SER A 364 6.93 -14.30 7.93
N THR A 365 5.84 -14.19 7.17
CA THR A 365 5.90 -14.04 5.71
C THR A 365 6.43 -12.68 5.28
N TYR A 366 6.01 -11.57 5.90
CA TYR A 366 6.49 -10.23 5.54
C TYR A 366 8.00 -10.04 5.80
N PRO A 367 8.56 -10.41 6.97
CA PRO A 367 10.01 -10.39 7.16
C PRO A 367 10.76 -11.26 6.13
N LEU A 368 10.26 -12.46 5.83
CA LEU A 368 10.92 -13.39 4.90
C LEU A 368 10.92 -12.86 3.46
N VAL A 369 9.78 -12.40 2.92
CA VAL A 369 9.76 -11.89 1.53
C VAL A 369 10.57 -10.60 1.40
N ARG A 370 10.58 -9.75 2.43
CA ARG A 370 11.46 -8.58 2.44
C ARG A 370 12.93 -9.01 2.36
N SER A 371 13.35 -9.91 3.25
CA SER A 371 14.72 -10.42 3.28
C SER A 371 15.13 -11.08 1.97
N LEU A 372 14.21 -11.84 1.35
CA LEU A 372 14.42 -12.42 0.02
C LEU A 372 14.61 -11.33 -1.05
N MET A 373 13.82 -10.26 -1.04
CA MET A 373 13.94 -9.15 -1.99
C MET A 373 15.23 -8.34 -1.79
N GLU A 374 15.64 -8.13 -0.54
CA GLU A 374 16.93 -7.51 -0.22
C GLU A 374 18.09 -8.37 -0.73
N TYR A 375 18.01 -9.69 -0.57
CA TYR A 375 18.97 -10.62 -1.16
C TYR A 375 19.01 -10.51 -2.68
N ILE A 376 17.85 -10.56 -3.34
CA ILE A 376 17.74 -10.43 -4.81
C ILE A 376 18.33 -9.11 -5.31
N ALA A 377 18.01 -8.00 -4.63
CA ALA A 377 18.55 -6.69 -4.97
C ALA A 377 20.07 -6.62 -4.73
N SER A 378 20.60 -7.24 -3.67
CA SER A 378 22.05 -7.29 -3.41
C SER A 378 22.83 -8.05 -4.49
N ARG A 379 22.15 -8.89 -5.28
CA ARG A 379 22.71 -9.61 -6.43
C ARG A 379 22.49 -8.89 -7.76
N GLY A 380 21.90 -7.69 -7.74
CA GLY A 380 21.54 -6.96 -8.96
C GLY A 380 20.49 -7.68 -9.82
N ALA A 381 19.67 -8.54 -9.20
CA ALA A 381 18.74 -9.41 -9.91
C ALA A 381 17.28 -8.96 -9.81
N LEU A 382 17.00 -7.78 -9.24
CA LEU A 382 15.64 -7.29 -9.00
C LEU A 382 14.90 -7.00 -10.33
N GLU A 383 15.52 -6.22 -11.21
CA GLU A 383 14.96 -5.91 -12.54
C GLU A 383 14.79 -7.18 -13.37
N ARG A 384 15.78 -8.08 -13.30
CA ARG A 384 15.75 -9.37 -14.00
C ARG A 384 14.63 -10.27 -13.48
N LEU A 385 14.46 -10.38 -12.16
CA LEU A 385 13.34 -11.11 -11.56
C LEU A 385 12.02 -10.60 -12.11
N TYR A 386 11.82 -9.29 -12.07
CA TYR A 386 10.57 -8.70 -12.49
C TYR A 386 10.28 -8.94 -13.98
N ALA A 387 11.29 -8.75 -14.84
CA ALA A 387 11.18 -9.01 -16.27
C ALA A 387 10.84 -10.49 -16.57
N GLU A 388 11.52 -11.42 -15.90
CA GLU A 388 11.28 -12.86 -16.03
C GLU A 388 9.88 -13.26 -15.51
N SER A 389 9.43 -12.63 -14.43
CA SER A 389 8.08 -12.80 -13.88
C SER A 389 7.02 -12.38 -14.89
N VAL A 390 7.16 -11.20 -15.49
CA VAL A 390 6.21 -10.66 -16.48
C VAL A 390 6.20 -11.51 -17.76
N ALA A 391 7.38 -11.88 -18.26
CA ALA A 391 7.50 -12.65 -19.51
C ALA A 391 7.00 -14.10 -19.36
N GLY A 392 7.25 -14.72 -18.21
CA GLY A 392 6.91 -16.12 -17.94
C GLY A 392 5.57 -16.35 -17.25
N PHE A 393 4.84 -15.28 -16.89
CA PHE A 393 3.70 -15.35 -15.95
C PHE A 393 2.65 -16.40 -16.33
N ARG A 394 2.33 -16.52 -17.62
CA ARG A 394 1.30 -17.46 -18.11
C ARG A 394 1.58 -18.91 -17.70
N ASP A 395 2.83 -19.33 -17.78
CA ASP A 395 3.24 -20.71 -17.49
C ASP A 395 3.80 -20.87 -16.07
N ASP A 396 4.15 -19.76 -15.42
CA ASP A 396 4.73 -19.69 -14.07
C ASP A 396 4.01 -18.62 -13.23
N PRO A 397 2.72 -18.84 -12.88
CA PRO A 397 1.93 -17.85 -12.14
C PRO A 397 2.47 -17.59 -10.73
N ALA A 398 3.21 -18.52 -10.16
CA ALA A 398 3.90 -18.35 -8.87
C ALA A 398 5.27 -17.65 -9.01
N CYS A 399 5.73 -17.37 -10.24
CA CYS A 399 7.04 -16.75 -10.51
C CYS A 399 8.24 -17.52 -9.91
N THR A 400 8.10 -18.84 -9.78
CA THR A 400 9.14 -19.71 -9.20
C THR A 400 10.31 -19.90 -10.16
N ARG A 401 10.03 -20.19 -11.43
CA ARG A 401 11.05 -20.31 -12.48
C ARG A 401 11.62 -18.95 -12.85
N ALA A 402 10.84 -17.88 -12.71
CA ALA A 402 11.35 -16.51 -12.85
C ALA A 402 12.45 -16.22 -11.82
N LEU A 403 12.27 -16.62 -10.56
CA LEU A 403 13.30 -16.48 -9.52
C LEU A 403 14.55 -17.32 -9.83
N GLU A 404 14.37 -18.59 -10.22
CA GLU A 404 15.47 -19.47 -10.64
C GLU A 404 16.26 -18.88 -11.81
N ARG A 405 15.57 -18.34 -12.83
CA ARG A 405 16.23 -17.68 -13.96
C ARG A 405 16.97 -16.43 -13.53
N ALA A 406 16.37 -15.59 -12.68
CA ALA A 406 16.94 -14.33 -12.26
C ALA A 406 18.24 -14.50 -11.47
N LEU A 407 18.26 -15.42 -10.50
CA LEU A 407 19.41 -15.66 -9.61
C LEU A 407 20.38 -16.72 -10.14
N GLY A 408 19.92 -17.63 -10.98
CA GLY A 408 20.66 -18.82 -11.41
C GLY A 408 20.67 -19.91 -10.33
N GLY A 409 20.40 -21.15 -10.75
CA GLY A 409 20.34 -22.32 -9.86
C GLY A 409 18.91 -22.74 -9.51
N SER A 410 18.78 -23.87 -8.82
CA SER A 410 17.48 -24.36 -8.33
C SER A 410 16.99 -23.57 -7.14
N LEU A 411 15.69 -23.61 -6.84
CA LEU A 411 15.14 -22.98 -5.62
C LEU A 411 15.86 -23.44 -4.34
N GLU A 412 16.27 -24.69 -4.24
CA GLU A 412 16.96 -25.23 -3.06
C GLU A 412 18.38 -24.67 -2.94
N GLU A 413 19.06 -24.41 -4.06
CA GLU A 413 20.36 -23.72 -4.08
C GLU A 413 20.21 -22.25 -3.68
N ILE A 414 19.18 -21.59 -4.22
CA ILE A 414 18.85 -20.19 -3.90
C ILE A 414 18.50 -20.04 -2.42
N GLU A 415 17.70 -20.94 -1.86
CA GLU A 415 17.33 -20.96 -0.45
C GLU A 415 18.55 -21.07 0.47
N ARG A 416 19.47 -21.99 0.17
CA ARG A 416 20.73 -22.13 0.93
C ARG A 416 21.61 -20.90 0.84
N ALA A 417 21.72 -20.31 -0.35
CA ALA A 417 22.52 -19.11 -0.59
C ALA A 417 21.93 -17.89 0.14
N TRP A 418 20.61 -17.70 0.04
CA TRP A 418 19.87 -16.66 0.74
C TRP A 418 20.00 -16.78 2.27
N ALA A 419 19.78 -17.98 2.82
CA ALA A 419 19.92 -18.20 4.26
C ALA A 419 21.36 -17.94 4.75
N THR A 420 22.37 -18.23 3.92
CA THR A 420 23.78 -17.95 4.23
C THR A 420 24.06 -16.46 4.20
N TRP A 421 23.61 -15.76 3.16
CA TRP A 421 23.71 -14.31 3.05
C TRP A 421 23.04 -13.60 4.24
N ALA A 422 21.85 -14.06 4.65
CA ALA A 422 21.13 -13.46 5.77
C ALA A 422 21.91 -13.62 7.09
N ARG A 423 22.49 -14.81 7.33
CA ARG A 423 23.36 -15.07 8.50
C ARG A 423 24.62 -14.22 8.50
N GLU A 424 25.30 -14.12 7.35
CA GLU A 424 26.54 -13.33 7.21
C GLU A 424 26.31 -11.83 7.45
N ARG A 425 25.12 -11.33 7.12
CA ARG A 425 24.75 -9.93 7.36
C ARG A 425 24.67 -9.56 8.85
N GLY A 426 24.42 -10.54 9.73
CA GLY A 426 24.29 -10.36 11.17
C GLY A 426 23.08 -9.50 11.61
N ALA A 427 22.76 -9.56 12.90
CA ALA A 427 21.65 -8.78 13.46
C ALA A 427 21.87 -7.28 13.24
N GLN A 428 20.83 -6.60 12.77
CA GLN A 428 20.82 -5.17 12.49
C GLN A 428 20.50 -4.34 13.74
N GLY A 429 19.82 -4.93 14.73
CA GLY A 429 19.50 -4.29 16.01
C GLY A 429 18.61 -3.06 15.87
N LEU A 430 17.80 -2.99 14.81
CA LEU A 430 16.96 -1.83 14.49
C LEU A 430 15.70 -1.82 15.35
N SER A 431 15.49 -0.72 16.08
CA SER A 431 14.33 -0.52 16.94
C SER A 431 13.33 0.46 16.30
N THR A 432 12.04 0.16 16.42
CA THR A 432 10.95 1.10 16.11
C THR A 432 10.52 1.93 17.32
N ASP A 433 11.01 1.59 18.51
CA ASP A 433 10.72 2.33 19.73
C ASP A 433 11.59 3.60 19.76
N PRO A 434 11.03 4.81 19.57
CA PRO A 434 11.80 6.05 19.61
C PRO A 434 12.35 6.35 21.02
N THR A 435 11.91 5.61 22.04
CA THR A 435 12.47 5.70 23.40
C THR A 435 13.72 4.84 23.57
N GLN A 436 13.99 3.89 22.65
CA GLN A 436 15.15 3.02 22.64
C GLN A 436 15.92 3.08 21.31
N PRO A 437 17.14 3.64 21.26
CA PRO A 437 17.80 4.54 22.21
C PRO A 437 17.44 6.02 21.90
N SER A 438 17.71 6.94 22.84
CA SER A 438 18.57 8.11 22.57
C SER A 438 18.14 9.59 22.68
N ILE A 439 16.87 10.04 22.80
CA ILE A 439 16.64 11.50 23.09
C ILE A 439 15.57 11.82 24.15
N GLY A 440 14.85 10.80 24.64
CA GLY A 440 13.93 10.94 25.76
C GLY A 440 12.60 11.64 25.42
N VAL A 441 11.99 11.26 24.31
CA VAL A 441 10.69 11.76 23.84
C VAL A 441 9.68 10.61 23.74
N THR A 442 8.41 10.92 23.89
CA THR A 442 7.31 10.08 23.43
C THR A 442 6.65 10.81 22.26
N THR A 443 6.51 10.12 21.13
CA THR A 443 5.99 10.69 19.89
C THR A 443 4.77 9.94 19.39
N GLU A 444 4.01 10.59 18.52
CA GLU A 444 2.95 9.98 17.71
C GLU A 444 3.13 10.35 16.24
N ASP A 445 2.51 9.58 15.34
CA ASP A 445 2.54 9.89 13.92
C ASP A 445 1.78 11.19 13.64
N HIS A 446 2.37 12.02 12.79
CA HIS A 446 1.83 13.27 12.31
C HIS A 446 2.05 13.33 10.79
N PRO A 447 1.15 13.96 10.02
CA PRO A 447 1.30 14.05 8.56
C PRO A 447 2.69 14.52 8.08
N ASP A 448 3.35 15.39 8.85
CA ASP A 448 4.70 15.90 8.52
C ASP A 448 5.86 15.04 9.06
N GLY A 449 5.65 14.17 10.05
CA GLY A 449 6.75 13.48 10.75
C GLY A 449 6.33 12.91 12.11
N ALA A 450 7.25 12.91 13.09
CA ALA A 450 6.99 12.38 14.43
C ALA A 450 6.74 13.52 15.43
N ARG A 451 5.49 13.69 15.89
CA ARG A 451 5.13 14.79 16.82
C ARG A 451 5.44 14.43 18.26
N ILE A 452 6.13 15.31 18.97
CA ILE A 452 6.40 15.15 20.40
C ILE A 452 5.10 15.34 21.19
N VAL A 453 4.70 14.31 21.95
CA VAL A 453 3.55 14.35 22.85
C VAL A 453 3.99 14.73 24.26
N ARG A 454 5.08 14.11 24.74
CA ARG A 454 5.63 14.36 26.08
C ARG A 454 7.10 13.97 26.15
N PHE A 455 7.74 14.40 27.22
CA PHE A 455 9.09 14.00 27.57
C PHE A 455 9.10 12.90 28.61
N VAL A 456 10.08 12.02 28.53
CA VAL A 456 10.40 11.09 29.62
C VAL A 456 11.30 11.77 30.65
N THR A 457 11.46 11.16 31.82
CA THR A 457 12.36 11.66 32.88
C THR A 457 13.78 11.88 32.36
N LYS A 458 14.41 13.03 32.70
CA LYS A 458 15.77 13.47 32.27
C LYS A 458 15.97 13.67 30.75
N SER A 459 14.95 14.16 30.02
CA SER A 459 14.94 14.32 28.55
C SER A 459 16.02 15.25 28.00
N THR A 460 16.94 14.71 27.20
CA THR A 460 17.96 15.49 26.50
C THR A 460 17.34 16.32 25.38
N ALA A 461 16.26 15.84 24.74
CA ALA A 461 15.45 16.63 23.82
C ALA A 461 14.86 17.88 24.50
N ARG A 462 14.31 17.72 25.72
CA ARG A 462 13.80 18.86 26.50
C ARG A 462 14.92 19.81 26.89
N ASP A 463 16.05 19.27 27.36
CA ASP A 463 17.19 20.07 27.78
C ASP A 463 17.80 20.85 26.59
N ALA A 464 17.67 20.33 25.36
CA ALA A 464 18.02 21.01 24.12
C ALA A 464 17.00 22.07 23.66
N GLY A 465 15.83 22.18 24.30
CA GLY A 465 14.83 23.21 24.00
C GLY A 465 13.69 22.78 23.04
N LEU A 466 13.59 21.49 22.74
CA LEU A 466 12.39 20.92 22.10
C LEU A 466 11.19 21.03 23.05
N ARG A 467 9.97 21.00 22.49
CA ARG A 467 8.70 21.18 23.22
C ARG A 467 7.67 20.16 22.75
N PRO A 468 6.70 19.77 23.61
CA PRO A 468 5.50 19.09 23.14
C PRO A 468 4.82 19.90 22.03
N GLY A 469 4.39 19.23 20.98
CA GLY A 469 3.85 19.85 19.76
C GLY A 469 4.88 20.07 18.65
N ASP A 470 6.19 20.03 18.94
CA ASP A 470 7.20 20.03 17.87
C ASP A 470 7.07 18.75 17.04
N VAL A 471 7.19 18.87 15.72
CA VAL A 471 7.18 17.73 14.80
C VAL A 471 8.60 17.47 14.32
N LEU A 472 9.14 16.32 14.66
CA LEU A 472 10.47 15.89 14.23
C LEU A 472 10.40 15.41 12.79
N VAL A 473 11.20 16.04 11.93
CA VAL A 473 11.17 15.87 10.47
C VAL A 473 12.53 15.46 9.89
N GLY A 474 13.55 15.31 10.74
CA GLY A 474 14.83 14.73 10.34
C GLY A 474 15.83 14.53 11.50
N VAL A 475 16.77 13.61 11.29
CA VAL A 475 17.84 13.23 12.23
C VAL A 475 19.15 13.10 11.44
N ASP A 476 20.19 13.85 11.81
CA ASP A 476 21.51 13.82 11.15
C ASP A 476 21.44 14.01 9.61
N GLY A 477 20.46 14.78 9.13
CA GLY A 477 20.22 15.02 7.71
C GLY A 477 19.30 14.00 7.02
N GLU A 478 19.03 12.86 7.66
CA GLU A 478 18.06 11.87 7.17
C GLU A 478 16.63 12.35 7.46
N PRO A 479 15.72 12.36 6.47
CA PRO A 479 14.32 12.69 6.70
C PRO A 479 13.63 11.72 7.65
N VAL A 480 12.75 12.26 8.51
CA VAL A 480 11.89 11.46 9.40
C VAL A 480 10.44 11.78 9.08
N ARG A 481 9.69 10.79 8.60
CA ARG A 481 8.30 10.94 8.15
C ARG A 481 7.28 10.14 8.96
N SER A 482 7.75 9.41 9.96
CA SER A 482 6.92 8.63 10.88
C SER A 482 7.65 8.36 12.21
N VAL A 483 6.91 7.93 13.22
CA VAL A 483 7.50 7.46 14.49
C VAL A 483 8.42 6.27 14.28
N ARG A 484 8.06 5.37 13.35
CA ARG A 484 8.90 4.21 12.97
C ARG A 484 10.24 4.66 12.41
N GLU A 485 10.22 5.60 11.47
CA GLU A 485 11.45 6.13 10.87
C GLU A 485 12.30 6.88 11.90
N LEU A 486 11.67 7.58 12.86
CA LEU A 486 12.40 8.20 13.97
C LEU A 486 13.18 7.15 14.78
N GLY A 487 12.53 6.07 15.22
CA GLY A 487 13.19 5.00 15.97
C GLY A 487 14.36 4.37 15.21
N VAL A 488 14.16 4.08 13.92
CA VAL A 488 15.19 3.52 13.05
C VAL A 488 16.35 4.51 12.85
N ALA A 489 16.06 5.79 12.60
CA ALA A 489 17.08 6.83 12.42
C ALA A 489 17.91 7.03 13.70
N LEU A 490 17.27 7.08 14.87
CA LEU A 490 17.94 7.20 16.17
C LEU A 490 18.81 5.97 16.50
N THR A 491 18.38 4.79 16.06
CA THR A 491 19.15 3.55 16.25
C THR A 491 20.37 3.51 15.33
N ARG A 492 20.16 3.84 14.04
CA ARG A 492 21.19 3.85 13.00
C ARG A 492 22.22 4.96 13.13
N ALA A 493 21.81 6.09 13.69
CA ALA A 493 22.70 7.22 13.86
C ALA A 493 24.00 6.72 14.49
N PRO A 494 25.17 7.14 13.96
CA PRO A 494 26.45 6.73 14.51
C PRO A 494 26.47 6.97 16.03
N ARG A 495 27.32 6.25 16.77
CA ARG A 495 27.49 6.45 18.22
C ARG A 495 28.21 7.79 18.53
N LYS A 496 27.70 8.88 17.97
CA LYS A 496 28.02 10.26 18.30
C LYS A 496 27.37 10.62 19.62
N GLU A 497 28.01 11.54 20.32
CA GLU A 497 27.48 12.11 21.55
C GLU A 497 26.25 13.00 21.27
N ASN A 498 26.21 13.68 20.12
CA ASN A 498 25.12 14.57 19.72
C ASN A 498 24.53 14.17 18.37
N LEU A 499 23.22 14.41 18.22
CA LEU A 499 22.43 14.23 17.01
C LEU A 499 21.83 15.56 16.59
N THR A 500 21.92 15.89 15.30
CA THR A 500 21.26 17.07 14.73
C THR A 500 19.80 16.74 14.44
N ILE A 501 18.88 17.35 15.18
CA ILE A 501 17.43 17.14 15.00
C ILE A 501 16.83 18.31 14.24
N ARG A 502 16.23 18.04 13.07
CA ARG A 502 15.40 18.99 12.34
C ARG A 502 13.94 18.85 12.80
N PHE A 503 13.32 19.95 13.20
CA PHE A 503 11.95 19.96 13.67
C PHE A 503 11.15 21.15 13.16
N ARG A 504 9.83 21.00 13.12
CA ARG A 504 8.85 22.03 12.81
C ARG A 504 8.13 22.46 14.10
N ARG A 505 8.01 23.77 14.32
CA ARG A 505 7.21 24.38 15.40
C ARG A 505 6.33 25.47 14.82
N GLY A 506 5.02 25.23 14.75
CA GLY A 506 4.13 26.07 13.94
C GLY A 506 4.61 26.04 12.47
N ASP A 507 4.70 27.19 11.82
CA ASP A 507 5.13 27.24 10.41
C ASP A 507 6.67 27.38 10.24
N SER A 508 7.43 27.32 11.34
CA SER A 508 8.88 27.50 11.33
C SER A 508 9.62 26.16 11.45
N TYR A 509 10.67 26.02 10.65
CA TYR A 509 11.61 24.92 10.73
C TYR A 509 12.90 25.36 11.44
N SER A 510 13.46 24.47 12.25
CA SER A 510 14.70 24.74 12.98
C SER A 510 15.48 23.45 13.19
N THR A 511 16.77 23.60 13.49
CA THR A 511 17.65 22.50 13.86
C THR A 511 18.17 22.69 15.28
N VAL A 512 18.37 21.59 16.00
CA VAL A 512 18.95 21.61 17.34
C VAL A 512 19.83 20.39 17.56
N GLU A 513 20.95 20.58 18.25
CA GLU A 513 21.81 19.49 18.70
C GLU A 513 21.23 18.85 19.96
N VAL A 514 20.98 17.54 19.92
CA VAL A 514 20.44 16.78 21.05
C VAL A 514 21.43 15.71 21.46
N ARG A 515 21.82 15.72 22.73
CA ARG A 515 22.71 14.70 23.28
C ARG A 515 22.04 13.33 23.29
N ARG A 516 22.73 12.34 22.74
CA ARG A 516 22.37 10.92 22.76
C ARG A 516 22.42 10.41 24.20
N ARG A 517 21.37 9.71 24.64
CA ARG A 517 21.45 8.94 25.89
C ARG A 517 22.10 7.56 25.62
N PRO A 518 23.01 7.10 26.51
CA PRO A 518 23.58 5.76 26.44
C PRO A 518 22.54 4.66 26.49
#